data_AF-A0A2N1UGE2-F1
#
_entry.id   AF-A0A2N1UGE2-F1
#
_cell.length_a   1.000
_cell.length_b   1.000
_cell.length_c   1.000
_cell.angle_alpha   90.00
_cell.angle_beta   90.00
_cell.angle_gamma   90.00
#
_symmetry.space_group_name_H-M   'P 1'
#
loop_
_entity.id
_entity.type
_entity.pdbx_description
1 polymer ?
#
loop_
_entity_poly.entity_id
_entity_poly.type
_entity_poly.pdbx_seq_one_letter_code
_entity_poly.pdbx_strand_id
1 'polypeptide(L)'
;MKSKKTATDIKVQTYAGTPLIRGFAGVLLFLFVLTTSLPACDMSSFVQSEFAERCQLLLDLCEKADLARNLGHPDLTDYNNALSREWIRFFLAHGNHVNIPPTLSFIATDSWNAAIDEVGNAIAGLIKTGLERERMNRLRFRVILMKEPQRIESLQKMFAGRRQFIDSKEIGPDKEKWLEQALILPAIALNDQLGENPELQHQLQTEVSSHIETLQRILEHEKQGSDKEVVAALFASLQQEINFDMAFWESLFFYNT
;
A
#
# COMPACT_ATOMS: atom_id res chain seq x y z
N MET A 1 -68.50 -25.49 36.49
CA MET A 1 -68.53 -26.97 36.37
C MET A 1 -67.65 -27.40 35.19
N LYS A 2 -66.65 -28.23 35.49
CA LYS A 2 -65.94 -29.20 34.62
C LYS A 2 -65.30 -28.68 33.31
N SER A 3 -64.06 -28.22 33.45
CA SER A 3 -63.04 -28.31 32.38
C SER A 3 -62.83 -29.79 32.01
N LYS A 4 -63.04 -30.12 30.74
CA LYS A 4 -62.84 -31.47 30.19
C LYS A 4 -61.34 -31.73 30.07
N LYS A 5 -60.81 -32.58 30.94
CA LYS A 5 -59.52 -33.26 30.80
C LYS A 5 -59.60 -34.18 29.57
N THR A 6 -58.70 -33.98 28.62
CA THR A 6 -58.41 -34.92 27.53
C THR A 6 -57.65 -36.12 28.08
N ALA A 7 -58.06 -37.31 27.64
CA ALA A 7 -57.45 -38.57 27.98
C ALA A 7 -56.02 -38.66 27.43
N THR A 8 -55.13 -39.05 28.33
CA THR A 8 -53.84 -39.73 28.12
C THR A 8 -53.92 -40.86 27.11
N ASP A 9 -53.06 -40.84 26.09
CA ASP A 9 -52.19 -41.99 25.77
C ASP A 9 -51.17 -41.63 24.68
N ILE A 10 -49.98 -41.15 25.09
CA ILE A 10 -48.75 -41.44 24.35
C ILE A 10 -47.74 -41.88 25.39
N LYS A 11 -47.39 -43.16 25.32
CA LYS A 11 -46.34 -43.81 26.12
C LYS A 11 -45.05 -42.98 26.04
N VAL A 12 -44.69 -42.34 27.14
CA VAL A 12 -43.35 -41.78 27.32
C VAL A 12 -42.43 -42.97 27.59
N GLN A 13 -41.76 -43.46 26.54
CA GLN A 13 -40.58 -44.29 26.73
C GLN A 13 -39.52 -43.43 27.42
N THR A 14 -39.31 -43.72 28.70
CA THR A 14 -38.20 -43.25 29.52
C THR A 14 -36.89 -43.79 28.95
N TYR A 15 -36.34 -43.13 27.94
CA TYR A 15 -34.91 -43.24 27.64
C TYR A 15 -34.16 -42.30 28.58
N ALA A 16 -33.90 -42.80 29.78
CA ALA A 16 -32.89 -42.27 30.68
C ALA A 16 -31.51 -42.52 30.07
N GLY A 17 -31.18 -41.75 29.03
CA GLY A 17 -29.81 -41.63 28.53
C GLY A 17 -28.96 -40.93 29.57
N THR A 18 -28.33 -41.73 30.42
CA THR A 18 -27.22 -41.46 31.35
C THR A 18 -26.76 -39.99 31.43
N PRO A 19 -27.07 -39.26 32.53
CA PRO A 19 -26.63 -37.86 32.72
C PRO A 19 -25.10 -37.69 32.66
N LEU A 20 -24.36 -38.78 32.89
CA LEU A 20 -22.90 -38.84 32.75
C LEU A 20 -22.42 -38.54 31.33
N ILE A 21 -23.12 -39.02 30.29
CA ILE A 21 -22.69 -38.82 28.89
C ILE A 21 -22.94 -37.37 28.45
N ARG A 22 -24.04 -36.76 28.90
CA ARG A 22 -24.33 -35.34 28.65
C ARG A 22 -23.36 -34.42 29.41
N GLY A 23 -23.03 -34.76 30.65
CA GLY A 23 -22.00 -34.06 31.43
C GLY A 23 -20.62 -34.17 30.78
N PHE A 24 -20.25 -35.36 30.31
CA PHE A 24 -18.97 -35.60 29.64
C PHE A 24 -18.88 -34.91 28.27
N ALA A 25 -19.96 -34.91 27.49
CA ALA A 25 -20.02 -34.16 26.24
C ALA A 25 -19.92 -32.64 26.46
N GLY A 26 -20.56 -32.10 27.51
CA GLY A 26 -20.42 -30.70 27.88
C GLY A 26 -19.00 -30.33 28.34
N VAL A 27 -18.36 -31.18 29.13
CA VAL A 27 -16.97 -30.99 29.58
C VAL A 27 -15.99 -31.12 28.41
N LEU A 28 -16.20 -32.07 27.49
CA LEU A 28 -15.40 -32.20 26.28
C LEU A 28 -15.54 -30.97 25.37
N LEU A 29 -16.75 -30.43 25.22
CA LEU A 29 -17.00 -29.24 24.40
C LEU A 29 -16.38 -27.99 25.05
N PHE A 30 -16.43 -27.88 26.38
CA PHE A 30 -15.79 -26.80 27.14
C PHE A 30 -14.26 -26.90 27.10
N LEU A 31 -13.69 -28.10 27.21
CA LEU A 31 -12.26 -28.34 27.00
C LEU A 31 -11.85 -28.04 25.55
N PHE A 32 -12.67 -28.40 24.56
CA PHE A 32 -12.41 -28.11 23.15
C PHE A 32 -12.42 -26.60 22.87
N VAL A 33 -13.32 -25.83 23.50
CA VAL A 33 -13.35 -24.36 23.42
C VAL A 33 -12.15 -23.72 24.17
N LEU A 34 -11.67 -24.34 25.24
CA LEU A 34 -10.46 -23.88 25.96
C LEU A 34 -9.15 -24.21 25.25
N THR A 35 -9.10 -25.32 24.49
CA THR A 35 -7.90 -25.77 23.76
C THR A 35 -7.86 -25.29 22.31
N THR A 36 -9.01 -24.99 21.72
CA THR A 36 -9.04 -24.24 20.47
C THR A 36 -8.81 -22.77 20.81
N SER A 37 -7.57 -22.33 20.61
CA SER A 37 -7.33 -20.93 20.29
C SER A 37 -8.01 -20.63 18.95
N LEU A 38 -9.34 -20.51 18.96
CA LEU A 38 -10.00 -19.72 17.94
C LEU A 38 -9.27 -18.36 17.99
N PRO A 39 -8.66 -17.89 16.90
CA PRO A 39 -8.09 -16.56 16.91
C PRO A 39 -9.22 -15.66 17.35
N ALA A 40 -9.09 -15.09 18.56
CA ALA A 40 -9.98 -14.02 18.98
C ALA A 40 -9.96 -13.04 17.81
N CYS A 41 -11.14 -12.75 17.26
CA CYS A 41 -11.32 -11.81 16.17
C CYS A 41 -10.52 -10.56 16.54
N ASP A 42 -9.34 -10.44 15.94
CA ASP A 42 -8.37 -9.46 16.40
C ASP A 42 -9.00 -8.11 16.11
N MET A 43 -9.14 -7.24 17.11
CA MET A 43 -9.72 -5.91 16.89
C MET A 43 -8.92 -5.13 15.83
N SER A 44 -7.65 -5.51 15.60
CA SER A 44 -6.86 -5.02 14.47
C SER A 44 -7.51 -5.32 13.11
N SER A 45 -8.18 -6.46 12.94
CA SER A 45 -8.86 -6.85 11.70
C SER A 45 -10.14 -6.05 11.41
N PHE A 46 -10.83 -5.56 12.46
CA PHE A 46 -11.97 -4.64 12.31
C PHE A 46 -11.52 -3.21 11.99
N VAL A 47 -10.43 -2.75 12.59
CA VAL A 47 -9.83 -1.44 12.26
C VAL A 47 -9.28 -1.45 10.83
N GLN A 48 -8.79 -2.59 10.36
CA GLN A 48 -8.37 -2.79 8.96
C GLN A 48 -9.54 -2.69 7.98
N SER A 49 -10.71 -3.25 8.29
CA SER A 49 -11.86 -3.16 7.40
C SER A 49 -12.38 -1.73 7.28
N GLU A 50 -12.51 -1.00 8.40
CA GLU A 50 -12.96 0.41 8.37
C GLU A 50 -11.95 1.31 7.62
N PHE A 51 -10.65 1.14 7.86
CA PHE A 51 -9.63 1.93 7.18
C PHE A 51 -9.61 1.66 5.67
N ALA A 52 -9.68 0.39 5.26
CA ALA A 52 -9.73 0.00 3.86
C ALA A 52 -11.02 0.51 3.17
N GLU A 53 -12.15 0.48 3.87
CA GLU A 53 -13.42 1.05 3.39
C GLU A 53 -13.32 2.56 3.18
N ARG A 54 -12.69 3.30 4.10
CA ARG A 54 -12.45 4.74 3.95
C ARG A 54 -11.50 5.05 2.80
N CYS A 55 -10.45 4.25 2.60
CA CYS A 55 -9.58 4.38 1.42
C CYS A 55 -10.36 4.14 0.13
N GLN A 56 -11.23 3.12 0.09
CA GLN A 56 -12.09 2.86 -1.07
C GLN A 56 -13.07 4.01 -1.32
N LEU A 57 -13.69 4.54 -0.28
CA LEU A 57 -14.59 5.69 -0.39
C LEU A 57 -13.87 6.93 -0.95
N LEU A 58 -12.63 7.19 -0.50
CA LEU A 58 -11.81 8.27 -1.06
C LEU A 58 -11.53 8.06 -2.56
N LEU A 59 -11.18 6.84 -2.97
CA LEU A 59 -10.98 6.49 -4.39
C LEU A 59 -12.23 6.78 -5.22
N ASP A 60 -13.38 6.29 -4.76
CA ASP A 60 -14.67 6.46 -5.44
C ASP A 60 -15.06 7.94 -5.55
N LEU A 61 -14.80 8.73 -4.51
CA LEU A 61 -15.09 10.17 -4.50
C LEU A 61 -14.14 10.96 -5.39
N CYS A 62 -12.85 10.60 -5.44
CA CYS A 62 -11.90 11.21 -6.37
C CYS A 62 -12.33 10.96 -7.82
N GLU A 63 -12.70 9.71 -8.15
CA GLU A 63 -13.14 9.33 -9.49
C GLU A 63 -14.45 10.03 -9.89
N LYS A 64 -15.43 10.09 -8.98
CA LYS A 64 -16.69 10.81 -9.22
C LYS A 64 -16.46 12.31 -9.43
N ALA A 65 -15.62 12.94 -8.62
CA ALA A 65 -15.32 14.36 -8.74
C ALA A 65 -14.57 14.68 -10.05
N ASP A 66 -13.66 13.82 -10.47
CA ASP A 66 -12.96 13.95 -11.75
C ASP A 66 -13.91 13.79 -12.94
N LEU A 67 -14.70 12.71 -12.95
CA LEU A 67 -15.68 12.44 -14.00
C LEU A 67 -16.72 13.57 -14.09
N ALA A 68 -17.26 14.02 -12.97
CA ALA A 68 -18.22 15.12 -12.93
C ALA A 68 -17.63 16.40 -13.53
N ARG A 69 -16.34 16.68 -13.29
CA ARG A 69 -15.66 17.85 -13.88
C ARG A 69 -15.48 17.68 -15.38
N ASN A 70 -14.97 16.54 -15.82
CA ASN A 70 -14.69 16.25 -17.22
C ASN A 70 -15.97 16.25 -18.08
N LEU A 71 -17.11 15.90 -17.47
CA LEU A 71 -18.43 15.95 -18.12
C LEU A 71 -19.15 17.30 -17.99
N GLY A 72 -18.61 18.26 -17.24
CA GLY A 72 -19.32 19.51 -16.92
C GLY A 72 -20.64 19.27 -16.17
N HIS A 73 -20.69 18.25 -15.30
CA HIS A 73 -21.89 17.83 -14.60
C HIS A 73 -22.44 18.96 -13.70
N PRO A 74 -23.77 19.19 -13.67
CA PRO A 74 -24.37 20.28 -12.88
C PRO A 74 -24.05 20.17 -11.38
N ASP A 75 -23.94 18.95 -10.87
CA ASP A 75 -23.70 18.67 -9.45
C ASP A 75 -22.20 18.58 -9.07
N LEU A 76 -21.28 19.10 -9.90
CA LEU A 76 -19.84 19.08 -9.61
C LEU A 76 -19.50 19.61 -8.19
N THR A 77 -20.21 20.66 -7.76
CA THR A 77 -20.02 21.26 -6.44
C THR A 77 -20.35 20.26 -5.32
N ASP A 78 -21.38 19.43 -5.49
CA ASP A 78 -21.78 18.44 -4.48
C ASP A 78 -20.78 17.29 -4.38
N TYR A 79 -20.25 16.82 -5.51
CA TYR A 79 -19.17 15.82 -5.52
C TYR A 79 -17.88 16.36 -4.87
N ASN A 80 -17.48 17.59 -5.21
CA ASN A 80 -16.33 18.25 -4.59
C ASN A 80 -16.52 18.41 -3.07
N ASN A 81 -17.72 18.79 -2.62
CA ASN A 81 -18.04 18.92 -1.20
C ASN A 81 -18.03 17.56 -0.47
N ALA A 82 -18.51 16.50 -1.11
CA ALA A 82 -18.45 15.15 -0.57
C ALA A 82 -17.00 14.66 -0.40
N LEU A 83 -16.17 14.84 -1.43
CA LEU A 83 -14.75 14.51 -1.39
C LEU A 83 -14.01 15.31 -0.30
N SER A 84 -14.23 16.62 -0.23
CA SER A 84 -13.61 17.47 0.79
C SER A 84 -13.97 17.02 2.21
N ARG A 85 -15.25 16.72 2.46
CA ARG A 85 -15.69 16.26 3.79
C ARG A 85 -15.08 14.92 4.16
N GLU A 86 -15.02 13.98 3.21
CA GLU A 86 -14.43 12.68 3.48
C GLU A 86 -12.92 12.78 3.73
N TRP A 87 -12.21 13.60 2.95
CA TRP A 87 -10.79 13.85 3.20
C TRP A 87 -10.54 14.43 4.60
N ILE A 88 -11.33 15.41 5.05
CA ILE A 88 -11.21 15.97 6.40
C ILE A 88 -11.46 14.88 7.46
N ARG A 89 -12.47 14.03 7.28
CA ARG A 89 -12.75 12.92 8.21
C ARG A 89 -11.61 11.91 8.25
N PHE A 90 -11.08 11.54 7.09
CA PHE A 90 -9.93 10.65 6.96
C PHE A 90 -8.71 11.25 7.66
N PHE A 91 -8.39 12.51 7.40
CA PHE A 91 -7.25 13.19 8.00
C PHE A 91 -7.36 13.31 9.53
N LEU A 92 -8.55 13.62 10.06
CA LEU A 92 -8.75 13.65 11.52
C LEU A 92 -8.61 12.26 12.15
N ALA A 93 -9.01 11.21 11.45
CA ALA A 93 -8.91 9.84 11.93
C ALA A 93 -7.49 9.26 11.82
N HIS A 94 -6.76 9.55 10.74
CA HIS A 94 -5.52 8.84 10.38
C HIS A 94 -4.36 9.75 9.95
N GLY A 95 -4.59 11.05 9.81
CA GLY A 95 -3.60 11.98 9.24
C GLY A 95 -2.45 12.35 10.18
N ASN A 96 -2.53 11.99 11.46
CA ASN A 96 -1.45 12.19 12.41
C ASN A 96 -0.76 10.85 12.72
N HIS A 97 0.55 10.90 12.98
CA HIS A 97 1.40 9.75 13.30
C HIS A 97 0.89 8.88 14.46
N VAL A 98 0.18 9.47 15.42
CA VAL A 98 -0.43 8.74 16.55
C VAL A 98 -1.54 7.77 16.10
N ASN A 99 -2.22 8.08 15.00
CA ASN A 99 -3.36 7.33 14.50
C ASN A 99 -3.08 6.62 13.17
N ILE A 100 -1.80 6.37 12.85
CA ILE A 100 -1.44 5.50 11.74
C ILE A 100 -2.10 4.13 11.98
N PRO A 101 -2.81 3.58 11.00
CA PRO A 101 -3.40 2.24 11.14
C PRO A 101 -2.32 1.22 11.54
N PRO A 102 -2.60 0.29 12.47
CA PRO A 102 -1.58 -0.66 12.95
C PRO A 102 -0.87 -1.44 11.84
N THR A 103 -1.55 -1.73 10.72
CA THR A 103 -0.96 -2.37 9.53
C THR A 103 0.06 -1.55 8.79
N LEU A 104 0.08 -0.23 9.00
CA LEU A 104 1.01 0.73 8.40
C LEU A 104 1.99 1.28 9.43
N SER A 105 1.99 0.75 10.66
CA SER A 105 2.86 1.21 11.76
C SER A 105 4.36 1.03 11.49
N PHE A 106 4.72 0.22 10.49
CA PHE A 106 6.10 0.07 10.01
C PHE A 106 6.58 1.28 9.19
N ILE A 107 5.67 2.14 8.71
CA ILE A 107 6.00 3.37 7.98
C ILE A 107 6.48 4.41 8.98
N ALA A 108 7.64 5.01 8.69
CA ALA A 108 8.18 6.10 9.49
C ALA A 108 7.19 7.29 9.54
N THR A 109 7.11 7.94 10.70
CA THR A 109 6.21 9.08 10.94
C THR A 109 6.35 10.18 9.89
N ASP A 110 7.57 10.54 9.52
CA ASP A 110 7.81 11.61 8.54
C ASP A 110 7.37 11.20 7.13
N SER A 111 7.61 9.94 6.74
CA SER A 111 7.10 9.38 5.48
C SER A 111 5.57 9.38 5.43
N TRP A 112 4.92 9.03 6.54
CA TRP A 112 3.47 9.06 6.64
C TRP A 112 2.92 10.47 6.47
N ASN A 113 3.42 11.42 7.26
CA ASN A 113 2.97 12.81 7.22
C ASN A 113 3.14 13.42 5.82
N ALA A 114 4.32 13.21 5.19
CA ALA A 114 4.58 13.68 3.84
C ALA A 114 3.60 13.11 2.81
N ALA A 115 3.30 11.80 2.89
CA ALA A 115 2.36 11.16 1.99
C ALA A 115 0.91 11.65 2.21
N ILE A 116 0.47 11.81 3.46
CA ILE A 116 -0.85 12.36 3.78
C ILE A 116 -0.99 13.79 3.26
N ASP A 117 0.03 14.63 3.45
CA ASP A 117 0.04 16.01 2.95
C ASP A 117 -0.02 16.05 1.42
N GLU A 118 0.71 15.17 0.74
CA GLU A 118 0.67 15.06 -0.73
C GLU A 118 -0.73 14.67 -1.23
N VAL A 119 -1.37 13.67 -0.60
CA VAL A 119 -2.75 13.26 -0.92
C VAL A 119 -3.70 14.43 -0.71
N GLY A 120 -3.59 15.16 0.40
CA GLY A 120 -4.43 16.32 0.69
C GLY A 120 -4.25 17.45 -0.32
N ASN A 121 -3.00 17.73 -0.72
CA ASN A 121 -2.70 18.73 -1.74
C ASN A 121 -3.23 18.33 -3.12
N ALA A 122 -3.13 17.06 -3.49
CA ALA A 122 -3.70 16.55 -4.73
C ALA A 122 -5.24 16.62 -4.73
N ILE A 123 -5.91 16.23 -3.64
CA ILE A 123 -7.36 16.37 -3.48
C ILE A 123 -7.79 17.85 -3.56
N ALA A 124 -7.06 18.75 -2.92
CA ALA A 124 -7.32 20.18 -3.00
C ALA A 124 -7.16 20.71 -4.44
N GLY A 125 -6.13 20.26 -5.16
CA GLY A 125 -5.93 20.56 -6.58
C GLY A 125 -7.08 20.05 -7.44
N LEU A 126 -7.50 18.79 -7.24
CA LEU A 126 -8.65 18.21 -7.90
C LEU A 126 -9.89 19.07 -7.70
N ILE A 127 -10.23 19.44 -6.46
CA ILE A 127 -11.42 20.24 -6.17
C ILE A 127 -11.36 21.63 -6.81
N LYS A 128 -10.21 22.33 -6.71
CA LYS A 128 -10.10 23.73 -7.15
C LYS A 128 -9.97 23.89 -8.65
N THR A 129 -9.11 23.11 -9.28
CA THR A 129 -8.69 23.31 -10.68
C THR A 129 -8.83 22.07 -11.54
N GLY A 130 -9.11 20.91 -10.94
CA GLY A 130 -8.91 19.62 -11.61
C GLY A 130 -7.46 19.16 -11.51
N LEU A 131 -7.22 17.90 -11.86
CA LEU A 131 -5.89 17.32 -11.99
C LEU A 131 -5.70 16.80 -13.40
N GLU A 132 -4.46 16.89 -13.88
CA GLU A 132 -4.04 16.13 -15.05
C GLU A 132 -4.09 14.63 -14.75
N ARG A 133 -4.27 13.84 -15.80
CA ARG A 133 -4.44 12.38 -15.71
C ARG A 133 -3.33 11.70 -14.90
N GLU A 134 -2.07 12.07 -15.13
CA GLU A 134 -0.94 11.51 -14.40
C GLU A 134 -1.02 11.79 -12.90
N ARG A 135 -1.36 13.03 -12.51
CA ARG A 135 -1.49 13.42 -11.10
C ARG A 135 -2.69 12.73 -10.44
N MET A 136 -3.78 12.53 -11.19
CA MET A 136 -4.92 11.74 -10.73
C MET A 136 -4.53 10.28 -10.49
N ASN A 137 -3.81 9.66 -11.42
CA ASN A 137 -3.39 8.27 -11.29
C ASN A 137 -2.38 8.07 -10.15
N ARG A 138 -1.47 9.02 -9.93
CA ARG A 138 -0.60 9.04 -8.75
C ARG A 138 -1.40 9.15 -7.44
N LEU A 139 -2.36 10.06 -7.37
CA LEU A 139 -3.26 10.20 -6.21
C LEU A 139 -4.00 8.88 -5.93
N ARG A 140 -4.64 8.30 -6.95
CA ARG A 140 -5.37 7.02 -6.81
C ARG A 140 -4.44 5.89 -6.37
N PHE A 141 -3.27 5.79 -7.00
CA PHE A 141 -2.29 4.77 -6.66
C PHE A 141 -1.81 4.90 -5.21
N ARG A 142 -1.54 6.12 -4.74
CA ARG A 142 -1.16 6.40 -3.36
C ARG A 142 -2.23 5.92 -2.36
N VAL A 143 -3.51 6.18 -2.66
CA VAL A 143 -4.62 5.72 -1.81
C VAL A 143 -4.79 4.20 -1.87
N ILE A 144 -4.56 3.58 -3.02
CA ILE A 144 -4.53 2.11 -3.15
C ILE A 144 -3.40 1.50 -2.30
N LEU A 145 -2.20 2.10 -2.29
CA LEU A 145 -1.10 1.63 -1.45
C LEU A 145 -1.45 1.69 0.04
N MET A 146 -2.12 2.74 0.50
CA MET A 146 -2.62 2.80 1.88
C MET A 146 -3.59 1.65 2.17
N LYS A 147 -4.50 1.36 1.24
CA LYS A 147 -5.45 0.24 1.35
C LYS A 147 -4.77 -1.13 1.35
N GLU A 148 -3.62 -1.25 0.68
CA GLU A 148 -2.90 -2.52 0.43
C GLU A 148 -1.48 -2.50 1.03
N PRO A 149 -1.34 -2.47 2.37
CA PRO A 149 -0.06 -2.28 3.07
C PRO A 149 1.02 -3.31 2.70
N GLN A 150 0.62 -4.53 2.33
CA GLN A 150 1.52 -5.60 1.90
C GLN A 150 2.37 -5.23 0.67
N ARG A 151 1.87 -4.33 -0.20
CA ARG A 151 2.62 -3.85 -1.38
C ARG A 151 3.73 -2.88 -0.99
N ILE A 152 3.56 -2.18 0.14
CA ILE A 152 4.54 -1.25 0.69
C ILE A 152 5.62 -2.03 1.45
N GLU A 153 5.21 -2.97 2.31
CA GLU A 153 6.12 -3.70 3.21
C GLU A 153 7.22 -4.46 2.44
N SER A 154 6.85 -5.09 1.31
CA SER A 154 7.79 -5.84 0.48
C SER A 154 8.91 -4.95 -0.10
N LEU A 155 8.59 -3.70 -0.43
CA LEU A 155 9.53 -2.75 -1.03
C LEU A 155 10.39 -2.01 -0.02
N GLN A 156 9.91 -1.75 1.19
CA GLN A 156 10.71 -1.05 2.18
C GLN A 156 12.02 -1.77 2.52
N LYS A 157 12.00 -3.10 2.61
CA LYS A 157 13.21 -3.90 2.82
C LYS A 157 14.18 -3.77 1.66
N MET A 158 13.65 -3.74 0.43
CA MET A 158 14.45 -3.55 -0.78
C MET A 158 15.09 -2.16 -0.80
N PHE A 159 14.34 -1.09 -0.53
CA PHE A 159 14.87 0.27 -0.49
C PHE A 159 15.94 0.44 0.60
N ALA A 160 15.72 -0.12 1.78
CA ALA A 160 16.71 -0.12 2.85
C ALA A 160 18.00 -0.82 2.44
N GLY A 161 17.90 -2.01 1.81
CA GLY A 161 19.06 -2.74 1.28
C GLY A 161 19.80 -1.97 0.18
N ARG A 162 19.05 -1.34 -0.73
CA ARG A 162 19.60 -0.48 -1.78
C ARG A 162 20.38 0.71 -1.20
N ARG A 163 19.82 1.42 -0.21
CA ARG A 163 20.48 2.56 0.42
C ARG A 163 21.76 2.15 1.15
N GLN A 164 21.71 1.05 1.90
CA GLN A 164 22.91 0.47 2.53
C GLN A 164 24.00 0.13 1.50
N PHE A 165 23.61 -0.45 0.36
CA PHE A 165 24.54 -0.74 -0.74
C PHE A 165 25.19 0.53 -1.30
N ILE A 166 24.40 1.58 -1.56
CA ILE A 166 24.90 2.86 -2.11
C ILE A 166 25.85 3.57 -1.14
N ASP A 167 25.52 3.55 0.15
CA ASP A 167 26.32 4.20 1.19
C ASP A 167 27.59 3.40 1.54
N SER A 168 27.63 2.12 1.16
CA SER A 168 28.80 1.27 1.40
C SER A 168 29.97 1.70 0.49
N LYS A 169 31.05 2.17 1.11
CA LYS A 169 32.31 2.49 0.41
C LYS A 169 33.11 1.25 -0.02
N GLU A 170 32.66 0.06 0.37
CA GLU A 170 33.40 -1.20 0.19
C GLU A 170 33.33 -1.76 -1.24
N ILE A 171 32.46 -1.21 -2.08
CA ILE A 171 32.24 -1.71 -3.44
C ILE A 171 32.87 -0.73 -4.44
N GLY A 172 34.17 -0.91 -4.72
CA GLY A 172 34.78 -0.29 -5.90
C GLY A 172 34.15 -0.92 -7.15
N PRO A 173 33.43 -0.17 -8.01
CA PRO A 173 32.36 -0.83 -8.73
C PRO A 173 32.84 -1.31 -10.09
N ASP A 174 32.74 -2.62 -10.27
CA ASP A 174 32.17 -3.12 -11.50
C ASP A 174 30.85 -2.35 -11.76
N LYS A 175 30.86 -1.48 -12.77
CA LYS A 175 29.77 -0.55 -13.07
C LYS A 175 28.48 -1.29 -13.43
N GLU A 176 28.60 -2.47 -14.05
CA GLU A 176 27.46 -3.32 -14.41
C GLU A 176 26.82 -3.91 -13.14
N LYS A 177 27.65 -4.45 -12.24
CA LYS A 177 27.18 -4.96 -10.94
C LYS A 177 26.57 -3.85 -10.08
N TRP A 178 27.13 -2.64 -10.14
CA TRP A 178 26.54 -1.50 -9.43
C TRP A 178 25.16 -1.16 -9.96
N LEU A 179 24.97 -1.10 -11.28
CA LEU A 179 23.68 -0.84 -11.90
C LEU A 179 22.65 -1.93 -11.57
N GLU A 180 23.08 -3.20 -11.55
CA GLU A 180 22.24 -4.32 -11.19
C GLU A 180 21.62 -4.16 -9.79
N GLN A 181 22.47 -3.84 -8.80
CA GLN A 181 22.04 -3.70 -7.40
C GLN A 181 21.31 -2.37 -7.13
N ALA A 182 21.75 -1.27 -7.75
CA ALA A 182 21.21 0.06 -7.49
C ALA A 182 19.93 0.38 -8.27
N LEU A 183 19.68 -0.28 -9.40
CA LEU A 183 18.57 0.01 -10.30
C LEU A 183 17.78 -1.23 -10.73
N ILE A 184 18.42 -2.24 -11.32
CA ILE A 184 17.70 -3.33 -12.01
C ILE A 184 16.88 -4.17 -11.02
N LEU A 185 17.50 -4.67 -9.95
CA LEU A 185 16.79 -5.45 -8.93
C LEU A 185 15.68 -4.64 -8.24
N PRO A 186 15.92 -3.38 -7.80
CA PRO A 186 14.86 -2.49 -7.34
C PRO A 186 13.71 -2.31 -8.33
N ALA A 187 14.01 -2.09 -9.61
CA ALA A 187 13.02 -1.86 -10.65
C ALA A 187 12.14 -3.09 -10.91
N ILE A 188 12.71 -4.30 -10.88
CA ILE A 188 11.93 -5.54 -10.99
C ILE A 188 10.95 -5.63 -9.80
N ALA A 189 11.43 -5.41 -8.58
CA ALA A 189 10.59 -5.44 -7.39
C ALA A 189 9.49 -4.36 -7.44
N LEU A 190 9.81 -3.15 -7.88
CA LEU A 190 8.84 -2.08 -8.09
C LEU A 190 7.77 -2.51 -9.09
N ASN A 191 8.17 -3.02 -10.26
CA ASN A 191 7.25 -3.41 -11.31
C ASN A 191 6.21 -4.43 -10.83
N ASP A 192 6.63 -5.41 -10.01
CA ASP A 192 5.72 -6.40 -9.41
C ASP A 192 4.66 -5.76 -8.51
N GLN A 193 5.00 -4.65 -7.85
CA GLN A 193 4.09 -3.92 -6.97
C GLN A 193 3.32 -2.80 -7.66
N LEU A 194 3.56 -2.46 -8.93
CA LEU A 194 2.80 -1.42 -9.64
C LEU A 194 1.41 -1.90 -10.09
N GLY A 195 1.20 -3.22 -10.22
CA GLY A 195 -0.09 -3.78 -10.65
C GLY A 195 -0.51 -3.27 -12.03
N GLU A 196 -1.81 -3.03 -12.26
CA GLU A 196 -2.34 -2.54 -13.55
C GLU A 196 -2.27 -1.01 -13.69
N ASN A 197 -1.15 -0.37 -13.31
CA ASN A 197 -0.94 1.06 -13.56
C ASN A 197 0.01 1.26 -14.76
N PRO A 198 -0.51 1.33 -15.99
CA PRO A 198 0.33 1.34 -17.20
C PRO A 198 1.20 2.59 -17.29
N GLU A 199 0.79 3.71 -16.71
CA GLU A 199 1.55 4.95 -16.74
C GLU A 199 2.79 4.86 -15.84
N LEU A 200 2.65 4.37 -14.61
CA LEU A 200 3.79 4.15 -13.72
C LEU A 200 4.71 3.05 -14.24
N GLN A 201 4.14 1.98 -14.83
CA GLN A 201 4.95 0.94 -15.46
C GLN A 201 5.75 1.48 -16.64
N HIS A 202 5.12 2.30 -17.49
CA HIS A 202 5.80 2.93 -18.61
C HIS A 202 6.90 3.89 -18.15
N GLN A 203 6.62 4.68 -17.10
CA GLN A 203 7.62 5.57 -16.50
C GLN A 203 8.83 4.77 -16.01
N LEU A 204 8.60 3.73 -15.19
CA LEU A 204 9.66 2.87 -14.67
C LEU A 204 10.48 2.21 -15.79
N GLN A 205 9.80 1.69 -16.81
CA GLN A 205 10.47 1.06 -17.95
C GLN A 205 11.33 2.07 -18.71
N THR A 206 10.82 3.28 -18.94
CA THR A 206 11.52 4.34 -19.69
C THR A 206 12.77 4.80 -18.93
N GLU A 207 12.65 5.04 -17.62
CA GLU A 207 13.77 5.40 -16.75
C GLU A 207 14.85 4.30 -16.77
N VAL A 208 14.47 3.04 -16.54
CA VAL A 208 15.40 1.91 -16.52
C VAL A 208 16.10 1.72 -17.87
N SER A 209 15.36 1.77 -18.99
CA SER A 209 15.94 1.65 -20.32
C SER A 209 16.92 2.78 -20.61
N SER A 210 16.57 4.02 -20.29
CA SER A 210 17.44 5.19 -20.48
C SER A 210 18.76 5.07 -19.69
N HIS A 211 18.68 4.61 -18.44
CA HIS A 211 19.85 4.43 -17.58
C HIS A 211 20.76 3.29 -18.06
N ILE A 212 20.18 2.18 -18.53
CA ILE A 212 20.94 1.06 -19.12
C ILE A 212 21.67 1.52 -20.39
N GLU A 213 20.98 2.23 -21.29
CA GLU A 213 21.62 2.77 -22.50
C GLU A 213 22.75 3.75 -22.17
N THR A 214 22.55 4.58 -21.15
CA THR A 214 23.58 5.53 -20.70
C THR A 214 24.80 4.81 -20.16
N LEU A 215 24.62 3.75 -19.36
CA LEU A 215 25.74 2.91 -18.93
C LEU A 215 26.47 2.26 -20.12
N GLN A 216 25.73 1.72 -21.09
CA GLN A 216 26.33 1.10 -22.27
C GLN A 216 27.23 2.08 -23.05
N ARG A 217 26.77 3.33 -23.21
CA ARG A 217 27.58 4.41 -23.81
C ARG A 217 28.84 4.70 -23.00
N ILE A 218 28.74 4.76 -21.67
CA ILE A 218 29.89 4.97 -20.78
C ILE A 218 30.93 3.84 -20.94
N LEU A 219 30.47 2.59 -20.96
CA LEU A 219 31.33 1.41 -21.15
C LEU A 219 31.98 1.39 -22.53
N GLU A 220 31.28 1.86 -23.56
CA GLU A 220 31.85 2.01 -24.90
C GLU A 220 32.95 3.08 -24.92
N HIS A 221 32.72 4.24 -24.31
CA HIS A 221 33.74 5.28 -24.18
C HIS A 221 34.99 4.78 -23.46
N GLU A 222 34.83 3.98 -22.41
CA GLU A 222 35.93 3.35 -21.68
C GLU A 222 36.72 2.37 -22.57
N LYS A 223 36.03 1.54 -23.36
CA LYS A 223 36.67 0.62 -24.33
C LYS A 223 37.41 1.34 -25.45
N GLN A 224 36.94 2.52 -25.86
CA GLN A 224 37.58 3.36 -26.87
C GLN A 224 38.81 4.12 -26.34
N GLY A 225 39.17 3.96 -25.06
CA GLY A 225 40.35 4.58 -24.47
C GLY A 225 40.14 6.02 -24.00
N SER A 226 38.88 6.40 -23.70
CA SER A 226 38.59 7.71 -23.10
C SER A 226 39.27 7.88 -21.75
N ASP A 227 39.49 9.14 -21.35
CA ASP A 227 40.08 9.48 -20.06
C ASP A 227 39.26 8.87 -18.90
N LYS A 228 39.96 8.24 -17.94
CA LYS A 228 39.36 7.64 -16.75
C LYS A 228 38.63 8.66 -15.90
N GLU A 229 39.10 9.91 -15.86
CA GLU A 229 38.42 10.97 -15.11
C GLU A 229 37.07 11.32 -15.75
N VAL A 230 37.00 11.35 -17.08
CA VAL A 230 35.76 11.59 -17.82
C VAL A 230 34.78 10.43 -17.63
N VAL A 231 35.25 9.19 -17.75
CA VAL A 231 34.41 8.00 -17.50
C VAL A 231 33.87 7.98 -16.07
N ALA A 232 34.70 8.35 -15.08
CA ALA A 232 34.28 8.45 -13.69
C ALA A 232 33.23 9.55 -13.49
N ALA A 233 33.40 10.72 -14.10
CA ALA A 233 32.44 11.82 -14.02
C ALA A 233 31.09 11.47 -14.66
N LEU A 234 31.10 10.83 -15.84
CA LEU A 234 29.88 10.35 -16.50
C LEU A 234 29.14 9.31 -15.65
N PHE A 235 29.89 8.38 -15.05
CA PHE A 235 29.29 7.39 -14.17
C PHE A 235 28.72 8.04 -12.90
N ALA A 236 29.40 9.00 -12.29
CA ALA A 236 28.87 9.75 -11.14
C ALA A 236 27.57 10.51 -11.48
N SER A 237 27.48 11.09 -12.69
CA SER A 237 26.24 11.71 -13.18
C SER A 237 25.10 10.69 -13.26
N LEU A 238 25.36 9.52 -13.86
CA LEU A 238 24.37 8.44 -13.94
C LEU A 238 23.93 7.98 -12.55
N GLN A 239 24.85 7.84 -11.60
CA GLN A 239 24.51 7.48 -10.22
C GLN A 239 23.58 8.52 -9.56
N GLN A 240 23.82 9.82 -9.82
CA GLN A 240 22.98 10.90 -9.31
C GLN A 240 21.58 10.88 -9.93
N GLU A 241 21.48 10.69 -11.24
CA GLU A 241 20.20 10.58 -11.95
C GLU A 241 19.37 9.39 -11.44
N ILE A 242 19.98 8.21 -11.34
CA ILE A 242 19.34 7.02 -10.77
C ILE A 242 18.85 7.29 -9.33
N ASN A 243 19.63 8.00 -8.52
CA ASN A 243 19.24 8.33 -7.15
C ASN A 243 18.07 9.32 -7.08
N PHE A 244 18.00 10.25 -8.02
CA PHE A 244 16.88 11.19 -8.12
C PHE A 244 15.59 10.46 -8.51
N ASP A 245 15.63 9.62 -9.55
CA ASP A 245 14.46 8.86 -9.99
C ASP A 245 14.00 7.85 -8.93
N MET A 246 14.95 7.16 -8.28
CA MET A 246 14.62 6.24 -7.19
C MET A 246 14.05 6.95 -5.95
N ALA A 247 14.39 8.22 -5.71
CA ALA A 247 13.78 8.99 -4.62
C ALA A 247 12.28 9.25 -4.88
N PHE A 248 11.87 9.41 -6.15
CA PHE A 248 10.45 9.46 -6.50
C PHE A 248 9.73 8.16 -6.13
N TRP A 249 10.29 7.01 -6.49
CA TRP A 249 9.72 5.70 -6.18
C TRP A 249 9.69 5.40 -4.68
N GLU A 250 10.79 5.68 -3.98
CA GLU A 250 10.89 5.58 -2.53
C GLU A 250 9.80 6.41 -1.85
N SER A 251 9.68 7.68 -2.24
CA SER A 251 8.62 8.56 -1.73
C SER A 251 7.24 7.99 -2.01
N LEU A 252 6.93 7.55 -3.25
CA LEU A 252 5.64 6.99 -3.65
C LEU A 252 5.22 5.76 -2.81
N PHE A 253 6.19 4.98 -2.37
CA PHE A 253 6.01 3.81 -1.52
C PHE A 253 6.32 4.08 -0.04
N PHE A 254 6.11 5.32 0.42
CA PHE A 254 6.16 5.70 1.84
C PHE A 254 7.53 5.42 2.49
N TYR A 255 8.60 5.54 1.70
CA TYR A 255 9.97 5.42 2.16
C TYR A 255 10.69 6.76 1.99
N ASN A 256 10.88 7.48 3.09
CA ASN A 256 11.75 8.64 3.17
C ASN A 256 12.85 8.32 4.20
N THR A 257 14.09 8.69 3.86
CA THR A 257 15.27 8.63 4.74
C THR A 257 15.73 10.02 5.08
#